data_AF-A0AB39U6D6-F1
#
_entry.id   AF-A0AB39U6D6-F1
#
_cell.length_a   1.000
_cell.length_b   1.000
_cell.length_c   1.000
_cell.angle_alpha   90.00
_cell.angle_beta   90.00
_cell.angle_gamma   90.00
#
_symmetry.space_group_name_H-M   'P 1'
#
loop_
_entity.id
_entity.type
_entity.pdbx_description
1 polymer ?
#
loop_
_entity_poly.entity_id
_entity_poly.type
_entity_poly.pdbx_seq_one_letter_code
_entity_poly.pdbx_strand_id
1 'polypeptide(L)'
;MKYVTGLHALNLGDRTVTPGDWHFSALDWRHPFTLEADSSPFASWRIGLQDVPGMGIVPTADHIRACVDLIEQGHYGEAQGMREDYIDDDSFSPEIMRMIWKLRNRDEWPLIDQFMGREYQCQWLDFKQSQNTNTTQAMTQLRVLSPLPHRK
;
A
#
# COMPACT_ATOMS: atom_id res chain seq x y z
N MET A 1 -2.45 -6.19 15.91
CA MET A 1 -1.70 -7.43 15.60
C MET A 1 -0.32 -7.02 15.11
N LYS A 2 0.73 -7.44 15.81
CA LYS A 2 2.11 -7.18 15.41
C LYS A 2 2.52 -8.08 14.25
N TYR A 3 3.21 -7.53 13.24
CA TYR A 3 3.66 -8.27 12.07
C TYR A 3 4.97 -7.73 11.52
N VAL A 4 5.73 -8.58 10.82
CA VAL A 4 6.98 -8.23 10.13
C VAL A 4 6.65 -7.59 8.77
N THR A 5 7.29 -6.47 8.45
CA THR A 5 7.05 -5.72 7.20
C THR A 5 8.30 -4.97 6.72
N GLY A 6 8.16 -4.07 5.73
CA GLY A 6 9.25 -3.28 5.18
C GLY A 6 10.29 -4.14 4.45
N LEU A 7 11.56 -3.72 4.47
CA LEU A 7 12.65 -4.44 3.80
C LEU A 7 12.77 -5.91 4.22
N HIS A 8 12.53 -6.24 5.50
CA HIS A 8 12.56 -7.64 5.97
C HIS A 8 11.51 -8.50 5.29
N ALA A 9 10.25 -8.03 5.25
CA ALA A 9 9.20 -8.75 4.53
C ALA A 9 9.39 -8.69 3.02
N LEU A 10 9.98 -7.63 2.46
CA LEU A 10 10.25 -7.54 1.03
C LEU A 10 11.28 -8.59 0.56
N ASN A 11 12.18 -9.00 1.46
CA ASN A 11 13.19 -10.03 1.22
C ASN A 11 12.71 -11.46 1.58
N LEU A 12 11.46 -11.60 2.03
CA LEU A 12 10.78 -12.85 2.33
C LEU A 12 9.55 -12.98 1.44
N GLY A 13 9.08 -14.17 1.11
CA GLY A 13 7.78 -14.30 0.44
C GLY A 13 7.75 -15.42 -0.56
N ASP A 14 6.59 -15.56 -1.21
CA ASP A 14 6.46 -16.39 -2.39
C ASP A 14 6.96 -15.61 -3.62
N ARG A 15 8.18 -15.95 -4.03
CA ARG A 15 8.83 -15.34 -5.20
C ARG A 15 8.27 -15.81 -6.54
N THR A 16 7.32 -16.74 -6.54
CA THR A 16 6.60 -17.13 -7.77
C THR A 16 5.44 -16.19 -8.09
N VAL A 17 5.01 -15.38 -7.12
CA VAL A 17 3.92 -14.40 -7.30
C VAL A 17 4.48 -13.01 -7.63
N THR A 18 5.51 -12.58 -6.91
CA THR A 18 6.21 -11.30 -7.13
C THR A 18 7.70 -11.48 -6.80
N PRO A 19 8.65 -10.86 -7.52
CA PRO A 19 10.08 -11.12 -7.31
C PRO A 19 10.59 -10.80 -5.90
N GLY A 20 10.05 -9.75 -5.27
CA GLY A 20 10.55 -9.19 -4.02
C GLY A 20 11.95 -8.60 -4.14
N ASP A 21 12.56 -8.31 -3.00
CA ASP A 21 13.95 -7.86 -2.90
C ASP A 21 14.88 -9.06 -2.60
N TRP A 22 16.14 -8.96 -3.04
CA TRP A 22 17.10 -10.06 -3.10
C TRP A 22 18.30 -9.89 -2.16
N HIS A 23 18.28 -8.84 -1.34
CA HIS A 23 19.32 -8.49 -0.37
C HIS A 23 19.15 -9.19 1.01
N PHE A 24 18.52 -10.35 1.06
CA PHE A 24 18.21 -11.09 2.30
C PHE A 24 19.41 -11.21 3.26
N SER A 25 20.61 -11.51 2.73
CA SER A 25 21.81 -11.68 3.54
C SER A 25 22.38 -10.39 4.13
N ALA A 26 21.95 -9.23 3.63
CA ALA A 26 22.40 -7.92 4.10
C ALA A 26 21.54 -7.36 5.25
N LEU A 27 20.41 -8.00 5.59
CA LEU A 27 19.48 -7.52 6.61
C LEU A 27 19.87 -7.95 8.03
N ASP A 28 19.62 -7.08 9.01
CA ASP A 28 19.74 -7.44 10.43
C ASP A 28 18.51 -8.24 10.87
N TRP A 29 18.60 -9.56 10.78
CA TRP A 29 17.55 -10.47 11.23
C TRP A 29 17.41 -10.58 12.76
N ARG A 30 18.29 -9.94 13.54
CA ARG A 30 18.15 -9.89 15.00
C ARG A 30 17.07 -8.90 15.44
N HIS A 31 16.77 -7.91 14.59
CA HIS A 31 15.75 -6.91 14.84
C HIS A 31 14.90 -6.68 13.58
N PRO A 32 14.07 -7.67 13.18
CA PRO A 32 13.17 -7.48 12.04
C PRO A 32 12.23 -6.29 12.25
N PHE A 33 12.02 -5.51 11.21
CA PHE A 33 11.13 -4.37 11.27
C PHE A 33 9.67 -4.84 11.40
N THR A 34 8.94 -4.24 12.33
CA THR A 34 7.55 -4.63 12.63
C THR A 34 6.64 -3.43 12.81
N LEU A 35 5.39 -3.58 12.39
CA LEU A 35 4.31 -2.62 12.63
C LEU A 35 3.12 -3.27 13.35
N GLU A 36 2.17 -2.45 13.79
CA GLU A 36 0.89 -2.89 14.35
C GLU A 36 -0.23 -2.71 13.30
N ALA A 37 -0.83 -3.82 12.88
CA ALA A 37 -1.86 -3.81 11.84
C ALA A 37 -3.09 -2.98 12.25
N ASP A 38 -3.42 -2.95 13.54
CA ASP A 38 -4.63 -2.31 14.07
C ASP A 38 -4.52 -0.77 14.05
N SER A 39 -3.30 -0.24 14.00
CA SER A 39 -3.05 1.20 13.82
C SER A 39 -2.96 1.63 12.35
N SER A 40 -2.91 0.69 11.41
CA SER A 40 -2.77 0.98 9.98
C SER A 40 -4.14 1.07 9.30
N PRO A 41 -4.36 2.02 8.35
CA PRO A 41 -5.57 2.10 7.54
C PRO A 41 -5.77 0.87 6.61
N PHE A 42 -4.77 0.00 6.54
CA PHE A 42 -4.80 -1.23 5.76
C PHE A 42 -5.24 -2.45 6.59
N ALA A 43 -5.32 -2.34 7.92
CA ALA A 43 -5.64 -3.44 8.82
C ALA A 43 -4.79 -4.69 8.50
N SER A 44 -5.37 -5.89 8.51
CA SER A 44 -4.69 -7.15 8.19
C SER A 44 -4.54 -7.46 6.69
N TRP A 45 -4.78 -6.49 5.80
CA TRP A 45 -4.66 -6.69 4.36
C TRP A 45 -3.26 -7.20 3.99
N ARG A 46 -3.22 -8.34 3.28
CA ARG A 46 -2.00 -8.97 2.76
C ARG A 46 -0.95 -9.29 3.83
N ILE A 47 -1.43 -9.74 4.99
CA ILE A 47 -0.61 -10.32 6.06
C ILE A 47 -0.90 -11.82 6.14
N GLY A 48 0.15 -12.63 6.02
CA GLY A 48 0.11 -14.09 6.14
C GLY A 48 1.07 -14.58 7.24
N LEU A 49 1.15 -15.90 7.44
CA LEU A 49 2.18 -16.49 8.31
C LEU A 49 3.40 -16.88 7.49
N GLN A 50 4.58 -16.52 7.99
CA GLN A 50 5.85 -16.88 7.36
C GLN A 50 6.92 -17.19 8.40
N ASP A 51 7.83 -18.10 8.06
CA ASP A 51 9.01 -18.38 8.87
C ASP A 51 10.03 -17.25 8.72
N VAL A 52 10.23 -16.48 9.79
CA VAL A 52 11.11 -15.33 9.84
C VAL A 52 12.36 -15.69 10.64
N PRO A 53 13.58 -15.48 10.07
CA PRO A 53 14.83 -15.76 10.78
C PRO A 53 14.87 -15.11 12.17
N GLY A 54 15.12 -15.92 13.20
CA GLY A 54 15.18 -15.47 14.60
C GLY A 54 13.83 -15.29 15.29
N MET A 55 12.70 -15.38 14.57
CA MET A 55 11.35 -15.23 15.13
C MET A 55 10.47 -16.48 14.96
N GLY A 56 10.80 -17.35 14.01
CA GLY A 56 9.96 -18.50 13.65
C GLY A 56 8.75 -18.09 12.83
N ILE A 57 7.69 -18.91 12.86
CA ILE A 57 6.46 -18.65 12.09
C ILE A 57 5.65 -17.52 12.74
N VAL A 58 5.60 -16.36 12.09
CA VAL A 58 4.91 -15.15 12.60
C VAL A 58 4.12 -14.42 11.51
N PRO A 59 3.15 -13.55 11.88
CA PRO A 59 2.49 -12.67 10.92
C PRO A 59 3.49 -11.79 10.16
N THR A 60 3.43 -11.82 8.84
CA THR A 60 4.37 -11.16 7.92
C THR A 60 3.63 -10.63 6.71
N ALA A 61 3.96 -9.42 6.29
CA ALA A 61 3.46 -8.82 5.05
C ALA A 61 3.97 -9.61 3.84
N ASP A 62 3.16 -9.70 2.77
CA ASP A 62 3.73 -10.02 1.46
C ASP A 62 4.47 -8.83 0.85
N HIS A 63 5.13 -9.03 -0.30
CA HIS A 63 5.93 -7.98 -0.96
C HIS A 63 5.11 -6.71 -1.27
N ILE A 64 3.85 -6.86 -1.68
CA ILE A 64 2.98 -5.72 -2.00
C ILE A 64 2.65 -4.93 -0.74
N ARG A 65 2.26 -5.63 0.34
CA ARG A 65 1.99 -4.98 1.63
C ARG A 65 3.24 -4.33 2.20
N ALA A 66 4.40 -4.97 2.07
CA ALA A 66 5.68 -4.41 2.51
C ALA A 66 6.00 -3.10 1.80
N CYS A 67 5.82 -3.00 0.49
CA CYS A 67 6.01 -1.76 -0.26
C CYS A 67 5.04 -0.66 0.16
N VAL A 68 3.76 -1.00 0.35
CA VAL A 68 2.74 -0.04 0.81
C VAL A 68 3.06 0.47 2.22
N ASP A 69 3.55 -0.39 3.11
CA ASP A 69 4.00 0.02 4.45
C ASP A 69 5.23 0.93 4.38
N LEU A 70 6.21 0.67 3.50
CA LEU A 70 7.35 1.56 3.28
C LEU A 70 6.90 2.97 2.86
N ILE A 71 5.94 3.06 1.93
CA ILE A 71 5.35 4.34 1.52
C ILE A 71 4.61 5.01 2.69
N GLU A 72 3.84 4.23 3.46
CA GLU A 72 3.11 4.74 4.63
C GLU A 72 4.05 5.37 5.66
N GLN A 73 5.22 4.76 5.87
CA GLN A 73 6.25 5.21 6.81
C GLN A 73 7.19 6.28 6.22
N GLY A 74 7.02 6.67 4.95
CA GLY A 74 7.86 7.68 4.29
C GLY A 74 9.23 7.17 3.80
N HIS A 75 9.43 5.85 3.75
CA HIS A 75 10.65 5.20 3.26
C HIS A 75 10.66 5.07 1.73
N TYR A 76 10.50 6.19 1.02
CA TYR A 76 10.37 6.20 -0.44
C TYR A 76 11.59 5.67 -1.19
N GLY A 77 12.80 5.84 -0.64
CA GLY A 77 14.02 5.31 -1.25
C GLY A 77 14.09 3.79 -1.22
N GLU A 78 13.52 3.17 -0.19
CA GLU A 78 13.44 1.71 -0.06
C GLU A 78 12.31 1.11 -0.88
N ALA A 79 11.24 1.88 -1.13
CA ALA A 79 10.13 1.49 -1.99
C ALA A 79 10.38 1.79 -3.48
N GLN A 80 11.45 2.52 -3.82
CA GLN A 80 11.72 2.94 -5.20
C GLN A 80 11.90 1.72 -6.10
N GLY A 81 11.28 1.76 -7.28
CA GLY A 81 11.27 0.63 -8.20
C GLY A 81 10.23 -0.44 -7.86
N MET A 82 9.37 -0.25 -6.84
CA MET A 82 8.43 -1.29 -6.39
C MET A 82 7.61 -1.90 -7.52
N ARG A 83 7.21 -1.10 -8.52
CA ARG A 83 6.38 -1.58 -9.62
C ARG A 83 7.16 -2.54 -10.52
N GLU A 84 8.38 -2.18 -10.89
CA GLU A 84 9.19 -2.89 -11.89
C GLU A 84 10.10 -3.95 -11.27
N ASP A 85 10.67 -3.68 -10.10
CA ASP A 85 11.71 -4.54 -9.50
C ASP A 85 11.15 -5.53 -8.48
N TYR A 86 10.19 -5.11 -7.65
CA TYR A 86 9.72 -5.92 -6.51
C TYR A 86 8.41 -6.63 -6.78
N ILE A 87 7.50 -5.98 -7.51
CA ILE A 87 6.18 -6.52 -7.83
C ILE A 87 6.21 -7.17 -9.22
N ASP A 88 6.70 -6.46 -10.24
CA ASP A 88 6.83 -6.93 -11.62
C ASP A 88 5.56 -7.58 -12.20
N ASP A 89 4.40 -7.10 -11.76
CA ASP A 89 3.09 -7.54 -12.24
C ASP A 89 2.08 -6.39 -12.12
N ASP A 90 1.78 -5.77 -13.27
CA ASP A 90 0.85 -4.66 -13.39
C ASP A 90 -0.60 -5.03 -13.02
N SER A 91 -0.95 -6.32 -12.91
CA SER A 91 -2.28 -6.75 -12.47
C SER A 91 -2.59 -6.33 -11.02
N PHE A 92 -1.55 -6.08 -10.21
CA PHE A 92 -1.70 -5.59 -8.84
C PHE A 92 -1.85 -4.05 -8.74
N SER A 93 -1.55 -3.31 -9.80
CA SER A 93 -1.58 -1.83 -9.79
C SER A 93 -2.90 -1.25 -9.27
N PRO A 94 -4.10 -1.70 -9.72
CA PRO A 94 -5.36 -1.18 -9.19
C PRO A 94 -5.56 -1.46 -7.69
N GLU A 95 -5.08 -2.60 -7.20
CA GLU A 95 -5.16 -2.97 -5.78
C GLU A 95 -4.30 -2.03 -4.94
N ILE A 96 -3.05 -1.82 -5.38
CA ILE A 96 -2.05 -0.97 -4.70
C ILE A 96 -2.53 0.47 -4.66
N MET A 97 -2.94 1.03 -5.80
CA MET A 97 -3.41 2.40 -5.90
C MET A 97 -4.60 2.66 -4.98
N ARG A 98 -5.53 1.71 -4.86
CA ARG A 98 -6.67 1.79 -3.94
C ARG A 98 -6.24 1.80 -2.48
N MET A 99 -5.20 1.05 -2.10
CA MET A 99 -4.65 1.11 -0.75
C MET A 99 -3.98 2.46 -0.50
N ILE A 100 -3.08 2.89 -1.38
CA ILE A 100 -2.39 4.18 -1.24
C ILE A 100 -3.37 5.35 -1.19
N TRP A 101 -4.47 5.29 -1.95
CA TRP A 101 -5.52 6.30 -1.90
C TRP A 101 -6.19 6.47 -0.53
N LYS A 102 -6.13 5.47 0.36
CA LYS A 102 -6.60 5.63 1.74
C LYS A 102 -5.80 6.68 2.51
N LEU A 103 -4.57 6.97 2.08
CA LEU A 103 -3.67 7.96 2.70
C LEU A 103 -3.90 9.39 2.20
N ARG A 104 -4.82 9.63 1.25
CA ARG A 104 -4.98 10.92 0.55
C ARG A 104 -5.29 12.16 1.38
N ASN A 105 -5.73 11.96 2.63
CA ASN A 105 -6.06 13.04 3.55
C ASN A 105 -4.96 13.28 4.59
N ARG A 106 -3.80 12.61 4.47
CA ARG A 106 -2.65 12.83 5.34
C ARG A 106 -1.86 14.06 4.90
N ASP A 107 -1.14 14.66 5.83
CA ASP A 107 -0.32 15.85 5.57
C ASP A 107 0.83 15.55 4.60
N GLU A 108 1.36 14.31 4.63
CA GLU A 108 2.43 13.84 3.75
C GLU A 108 1.94 13.46 2.33
N TRP A 109 0.64 13.58 2.06
CA TRP A 109 0.06 13.19 0.77
C TRP A 109 0.80 13.73 -0.46
N PRO A 110 1.28 14.99 -0.52
CA PRO A 110 2.02 15.48 -1.67
C PRO A 110 3.27 14.64 -2.02
N LEU A 111 3.96 14.09 -1.00
CA LEU A 111 5.13 13.24 -1.20
C LEU A 111 4.73 11.85 -1.70
N ILE A 112 3.66 11.28 -1.14
CA ILE A 112 3.08 10.01 -1.57
C ILE A 112 2.60 10.13 -3.02
N ASP A 113 1.87 11.18 -3.36
CA ASP A 113 1.33 11.44 -4.69
C ASP A 113 2.46 11.60 -5.73
N GLN A 114 3.52 12.30 -5.36
CA GLN A 114 4.70 12.46 -6.21
C GLN A 114 5.44 11.14 -6.42
N PHE A 115 5.61 10.34 -5.36
CA PHE A 115 6.22 9.01 -5.44
C PHE A 115 5.40 8.10 -6.37
N MET A 116 4.10 7.97 -6.15
CA MET A 116 3.21 7.17 -6.99
C MET A 116 3.20 7.65 -8.45
N GLY A 117 3.30 8.97 -8.66
CA GLY A 117 3.40 9.55 -10.01
C GLY A 117 4.69 9.16 -10.74
N ARG A 118 5.80 8.94 -10.03
CA ARG A 118 7.04 8.43 -10.63
C ARG A 118 6.97 6.93 -10.91
N GLU A 119 6.49 6.16 -9.94
CA GLU A 119 6.44 4.69 -10.03
C GLU A 119 5.39 4.19 -11.05
N TYR A 120 4.19 4.78 -11.05
CA TYR A 120 3.04 4.29 -11.83
C TYR A 120 2.60 5.22 -12.97
N GLN A 121 3.20 6.41 -13.07
CA GLN A 121 3.05 7.33 -14.21
C GLN A 121 1.57 7.55 -14.62
N CYS A 122 1.23 7.33 -15.89
CA CYS A 122 -0.13 7.55 -16.42
C CYS A 122 -1.19 6.71 -15.69
N GLN A 123 -0.88 5.48 -15.27
CA GLN A 123 -1.85 4.65 -14.54
C GLN A 123 -2.31 5.33 -13.25
N TRP A 124 -1.41 6.03 -12.56
CA TRP A 124 -1.76 6.78 -11.35
C TRP A 124 -2.63 8.01 -11.65
N LEU A 125 -2.33 8.73 -12.74
CA LEU A 125 -3.14 9.86 -13.18
C LEU A 125 -4.57 9.43 -13.54
N ASP A 126 -4.70 8.35 -14.31
CA ASP A 126 -5.98 7.78 -14.72
C ASP A 126 -6.78 7.30 -13.49
N PHE A 127 -6.11 6.62 -12.55
CA PHE A 127 -6.71 6.21 -11.30
C PHE A 127 -7.26 7.42 -10.52
N LYS A 128 -6.47 8.48 -10.31
CA LYS A 128 -6.92 9.69 -9.60
C LYS A 128 -8.12 10.35 -10.30
N GLN A 129 -8.11 10.42 -11.63
CA GLN A 129 -9.23 10.98 -12.41
C GLN A 129 -10.52 10.18 -12.20
N SER A 130 -10.41 8.84 -12.16
CA SER A 130 -11.56 7.97 -11.89
C SER A 130 -12.16 8.21 -10.49
N GLN A 131 -11.34 8.44 -9.47
CA GLN A 131 -11.81 8.71 -8.10
C GLN A 131 -12.54 10.05 -7.99
N ASN A 132 -12.07 11.07 -8.70
CA ASN A 132 -12.71 12.39 -8.73
C ASN A 132 -14.06 12.36 -9.46
N THR A 133 -14.14 11.61 -10.56
CA THR A 133 -15.40 11.39 -11.29
C THR A 133 -16.42 10.67 -10.42
N ASN A 134 -16.01 9.61 -9.73
CA ASN A 134 -16.89 8.87 -8.81
C ASN A 134 -17.40 9.74 -7.65
N THR A 135 -16.52 10.57 -7.07
CA THR A 135 -16.89 11.51 -6.00
C THR A 135 -17.93 12.52 -6.50
N THR A 136 -17.74 13.06 -7.71
CA THR A 136 -18.66 14.02 -8.33
C THR A 136 -20.03 13.40 -8.62
N GLN A 137 -20.07 12.17 -9.11
CA GLN A 137 -21.31 11.44 -9.36
C GLN A 137 -22.05 11.10 -8.07
N ALA A 138 -21.35 10.66 -7.03
CA ALA A 138 -21.95 10.38 -5.72
C ALA A 138 -22.57 11.63 -5.08
N MET A 139 -21.86 12.77 -5.13
CA MET A 139 -22.40 14.06 -4.65
C MET A 139 -23.62 14.53 -5.45
N THR A 140 -23.66 14.24 -6.76
CA THR A 140 -24.80 14.57 -7.63
C THR A 140 -26.02 13.72 -7.27
N GLN A 141 -25.85 12.41 -7.06
CA GLN A 141 -26.95 11.51 -6.67
C GLN A 141 -27.53 11.86 -5.29
N LEU A 142 -26.70 12.19 -4.30
CA LEU A 142 -27.17 12.62 -2.96
C LEU A 142 -28.02 13.90 -3.00
N ARG A 143 -27.70 14.84 -3.90
CA ARG A 143 -28.48 16.08 -4.08
C ARG A 143 -29.86 15.82 -4.70
N VAL A 144 -30.00 14.81 -5.55
CA VAL A 144 -31.28 14.43 -6.17
C VAL A 144 -32.20 13.70 -5.19
N LEU A 145 -31.64 12.99 -4.20
CA LEU A 145 -32.39 12.20 -3.22
C LEU A 145 -32.80 12.95 -1.93
N SER A 146 -32.42 14.22 -1.78
CA SER A 146 -32.82 15.04 -0.64
C SER A 146 -34.16 15.74 -0.96
N PRO A 147 -35.29 15.43 -0.29
CA PRO A 147 -36.54 16.11 -0.54
C PRO A 147 -36.44 17.57 -0.08
N LEU A 148 -36.88 18.51 -0.92
CA LEU A 148 -37.03 19.91 -0.56
C LEU A 148 -37.90 20.02 0.71
N PRO A 149 -37.48 20.78 1.74
CA PRO A 149 -38.35 21.00 2.89
C PRO A 149 -39.59 21.76 2.42
N HIS A 150 -40.75 21.14 2.56
CA HIS A 150 -42.03 21.79 2.32
C HIS A 150 -42.14 23.03 3.21
N ARG A 151 -42.05 24.21 2.59
CA ARG A 151 -42.37 25.48 3.24
C ARG A 151 -43.86 25.48 3.57
N LYS A 152 -44.18 25.63 4.85
CA LYS A 152 -45.51 25.97 5.36
C LYS A 152 -45.78 27.45 5.15
#